data_AF-T0EZW1-F1
#
_entry.id   AF-T0EZW1-F1
#
_cell.length_a   1.000
_cell.length_b   1.000
_cell.length_c   1.000
_cell.angle_alpha   90.00
_cell.angle_beta   90.00
_cell.angle_gamma   90.00
#
_symmetry.space_group_name_H-M   'P 1'
#
loop_
_entity.id
_entity.type
_entity.pdbx_description
1 polymer ?
#
loop_
_entity_poly.entity_id
_entity_poly.type
_entity_poly.pdbx_seq_one_letter_code
_entity_poly.pdbx_strand_id
1 'polypeptide(L)' 'MAKIIGYIIPNIIGLILIVLGWWTTIINVATLRFSGESYFNKWTYTGLIMIIVGAYLPEIWIGLRNKLFGTKSET' A
#
# COMPACT_ATOMS: atom_id res chain seq x y z
N MET A 1 7.78 -14.53 -19.10
CA MET A 1 6.43 -14.32 -18.53
C MET A 1 6.39 -14.40 -17.00
N ALA A 2 6.81 -15.52 -16.38
CA ALA A 2 6.77 -15.69 -14.91
C ALA A 2 7.54 -14.62 -14.10
N LYS A 3 8.70 -14.16 -14.60
CA LYS A 3 9.46 -13.07 -13.95
C LYS A 3 8.68 -11.75 -13.92
N ILE A 4 8.00 -11.40 -15.02
CA ILE A 4 7.24 -10.15 -15.17
C ILE A 4 6.02 -10.15 -14.24
N ILE A 5 5.31 -11.27 -14.16
CA ILE A 5 4.15 -11.44 -13.27
C ILE A 5 4.56 -11.22 -11.80
N GLY A 6 5.74 -11.71 -11.39
CA GLY A 6 6.28 -11.50 -10.05
C GLY A 6 6.62 -10.04 -9.70
N TYR A 7 6.76 -9.16 -10.69
CA TYR A 7 6.92 -7.71 -10.50
C TYR A 7 5.59 -6.96 -10.58
N ILE A 8 4.65 -7.41 -11.42
CA ILE A 8 3.37 -6.74 -11.61
C ILE A 8 2.43 -6.95 -10.40
N ILE A 9 2.34 -8.18 -9.88
CA ILE A 9 1.46 -8.52 -8.75
C ILE A 9 1.67 -7.59 -7.54
N PRO A 10 2.88 -7.42 -6.98
CA PRO A 10 3.06 -6.59 -5.79
C PRO A 10 2.73 -5.11 -6.06
N ASN A 11 2.95 -4.61 -7.28
CA ASN A 11 2.54 -3.26 -7.68
C ASN A 11 1.02 -3.10 -7.72
N ILE A 12 0.30 -4.08 -8.27
CA ILE A 12 -1.18 -4.07 -8.30
C ILE A 12 -1.73 -4.13 -6.87
N ILE A 13 -1.18 -5.01 -6.01
CA ILE A 13 -1.59 -5.10 -4.61
C ILE A 13 -1.33 -3.78 -3.87
N GLY A 14 -0.16 -3.18 -4.08
CA GLY A 14 0.19 -1.87 -3.53
C GLY A 14 -0.78 -0.77 -3.96
N LEU A 15 -1.10 -0.72 -5.26
CA LEU A 15 -2.08 0.22 -5.81
C LEU A 15 -3.47 0.03 -5.20
N ILE A 16 -3.95 -1.20 -5.06
CA ILE A 16 -5.25 -1.50 -4.44
C ILE A 16 -5.28 -0.98 -3.00
N LEU A 17 -4.22 -1.22 -2.21
CA LEU A 17 -4.12 -0.72 -0.84
C LEU A 17 -4.16 0.81 -0.77
N ILE A 18 -3.47 1.50 -1.69
CA ILE A 18 -3.49 2.96 -1.77
C ILE A 18 -4.91 3.45 -2.09
N VAL A 19 -5.57 2.88 -3.10
CA VAL A 19 -6.92 3.28 -3.51
C VAL A 19 -7.93 3.04 -2.38
N LEU A 20 -7.85 1.91 -1.68
CA LEU A 20 -8.71 1.61 -0.55
C LEU A 20 -8.45 2.54 0.64
N GLY A 21 -7.19 2.79 0.99
CA GLY A 21 -6.83 3.72 2.06
C GLY A 21 -7.32 5.13 1.76
N TRP A 22 -7.10 5.62 0.55
CA TRP A 22 -7.62 6.91 0.06
C TRP A 22 -9.15 6.98 0.15
N TRP A 23 -9.84 5.99 -0.40
CA TRP A 23 -11.31 5.91 -0.37
C TRP A 23 -11.85 5.92 1.07
N THR A 24 -11.26 5.13 1.97
CA THR A 24 -11.64 5.11 3.40
C THR A 24 -11.48 6.49 4.05
N THR A 25 -10.37 7.18 3.79
CA THR A 25 -10.17 8.53 4.36
C THR A 25 -11.19 9.54 3.85
N ILE A 26 -11.51 9.54 2.55
CA ILE A 26 -12.51 10.45 1.97
C ILE A 26 -13.90 10.20 2.57
N ILE A 27 -14.35 8.94 2.60
CA ILE A 27 -15.67 8.62 3.15
C ILE A 27 -15.77 8.99 4.62
N ASN A 28 -14.73 8.71 5.41
CA ASN A 28 -14.71 9.06 6.83
C ASN A 28 -14.88 10.58 7.02
N VAL A 29 -14.07 11.39 6.32
CA VAL A 29 -14.17 12.85 6.41
C VAL A 29 -15.52 13.37 5.89
N ALA A 30 -16.02 12.82 4.79
CA ALA A 30 -17.33 13.19 4.24
C ALA A 30 -18.48 12.91 5.22
N THR A 31 -18.40 11.80 5.95
CA THR A 31 -19.39 11.41 6.96
C THR A 31 -19.34 12.33 8.18
N LEU A 32 -18.13 12.65 8.65
CA LEU A 32 -17.91 13.46 9.86
C LEU A 32 -18.18 14.94 9.65
N ARG A 33 -18.21 15.40 8.40
CA ARG A 33 -18.47 16.80 8.02
C ARG A 33 -19.75 17.35 8.67
N PHE A 34 -20.74 16.51 8.91
CA PHE A 34 -22.04 16.91 9.47
C PHE A 34 -22.24 16.51 10.93
N SER A 35 -21.28 15.83 11.55
CA SER A 35 -21.43 15.31 12.92
C SER A 35 -20.72 16.14 14.00
N GLY A 36 -19.92 17.13 13.62
CA GLY A 36 -19.13 17.95 14.57
C GLY A 36 -17.97 17.19 15.24
N GLU A 37 -17.71 15.95 14.80
CA GLU A 37 -16.65 15.08 15.29
C GLU A 37 -15.29 15.40 14.65
N SER A 38 -14.21 14.96 15.30
CA SER A 38 -12.85 15.15 14.76
C SER A 38 -12.62 14.34 13.48
N TYR A 39 -12.08 15.00 12.45
CA TYR A 39 -11.65 14.37 11.20
C TYR A 39 -10.41 13.49 11.34
N PHE A 40 -9.61 13.70 12.39
CA PHE A 40 -8.43 12.89 12.69
C PHE A 40 -8.78 11.87 13.77
N ASN A 41 -9.17 10.68 13.30
CA ASN A 41 -9.56 9.58 14.16
C ASN A 41 -9.02 8.26 13.61
N LYS A 42 -9.39 7.16 14.27
CA LYS A 42 -8.93 5.81 13.95
C LYS A 42 -9.04 5.47 12.46
N TRP A 43 -10.12 5.86 11.78
CA TRP A 43 -10.33 5.56 10.36
C TRP A 43 -9.38 6.34 9.44
N THR A 44 -9.13 7.62 9.75
CA THR A 44 -8.16 8.44 9.02
C THR A 44 -6.75 7.88 9.16
N TYR A 45 -6.35 7.47 10.37
CA TYR A 45 -5.05 6.82 10.61
C TYR A 45 -4.97 5.44 9.93
N THR A 46 -6.06 4.68 9.91
CA THR A 46 -6.10 3.36 9.24
C THR A 46 -5.92 3.52 7.73
N GLY A 47 -6.61 4.49 7.11
CA GLY A 47 -6.45 4.80 5.69
C GLY A 47 -5.03 5.28 5.36
N LEU A 48 -4.44 6.12 6.23
CA LEU A 48 -3.05 6.55 6.07
C LEU A 48 -2.06 5.37 6.12
N ILE A 49 -2.23 4.45 7.07
CA ILE A 49 -1.39 3.25 7.18
C ILE A 49 -1.53 2.39 5.92
N MET A 50 -2.76 2.19 5.40
CA MET A 50 -2.97 1.45 4.16
C MET A 50 -2.25 2.08 2.97
N ILE A 51 -2.28 3.41 2.84
CA ILE A 51 -1.56 4.11 1.77
C ILE A 51 -0.05 3.91 1.90
N ILE A 52 0.51 4.08 3.09
CA ILE A 52 1.95 3.92 3.33
C ILE A 52 2.37 2.47 3.05
N VAL A 53 1.66 1.49 3.60
CA VAL A 53 1.95 0.08 3.36
C VAL A 53 1.83 -0.25 1.87
N GLY A 54 0.77 0.21 1.20
CA GLY A 54 0.57 0.00 -0.23
C GLY A 54 1.68 0.61 -1.09
N ALA A 55 2.20 1.79 -0.73
CA ALA A 55 3.28 2.46 -1.46
C ALA A 55 4.62 1.72 -1.35
N TYR A 56 4.97 1.21 -0.17
CA TYR A 56 6.26 0.55 0.07
C TYR A 56 6.25 -0.97 -0.17
N LEU A 57 5.08 -1.61 -0.21
CA LEU A 57 4.95 -3.06 -0.42
C LEU A 57 5.66 -3.55 -1.70
N PRO A 58 5.57 -2.86 -2.86
CA PRO A 58 6.28 -3.29 -4.07
C PRO A 58 7.81 -3.32 -3.90
N GLU A 59 8.39 -2.26 -3.33
CA GLU A 59 9.84 -2.16 -3.13
C GLU A 59 10.34 -3.19 -2.14
N ILE A 60 9.66 -3.36 -1.01
CA ILE A 60 10.01 -4.35 0.02
C ILE A 60 9.96 -5.76 -0.57
N TRP A 61 8.92 -6.07 -1.36
CA TRP A 61 8.77 -7.38 -1.99
C TRP A 61 9.87 -7.65 -3.01
N ILE A 62 10.18 -6.68 -3.87
CA ILE A 62 11.24 -6.81 -4.89
C ILE A 62 12.60 -6.95 -4.21
N GLY A 63 12.89 -6.13 -3.20
CA GLY A 63 14.14 -6.20 -2.43
C GLY A 63 14.32 -7.56 -1.74
N LEU A 64 13.27 -8.07 -1.09
CA LEU A 64 13.29 -9.38 -0.45
C LEU A 64 13.49 -10.50 -1.47
N ARG A 65 12.76 -10.45 -2.58
CA ARG A 65 12.86 -11.46 -3.65
C ARG A 65 14.26 -11.49 -4.26
N ASN A 66 14.87 -10.34 -4.51
CA ASN A 66 16.23 -10.25 -5.03
C ASN A 66 17.24 -10.79 -4.02
N LYS A 67 17.05 -10.55 -2.71
CA LYS A 67 17.92 -11.09 -1.66
C LYS A 67 17.83 -12.61 -1.52
N LEU A 68 16.64 -13.18 -1.70
CA LEU A 68 16.38 -14.62 -1.51
C LEU A 68 16.66 -15.46 -2.76
N PHE A 69 16.38 -14.92 -3.95
CA PHE A 69 16.44 -15.67 -5.22
C PHE A 69 17.42 -15.08 -6.24
N GLY A 70 18.02 -13.92 -5.95
CA GLY A 70 19.12 -13.39 -6.72
C GLY A 70 20.38 -14.17 -6.38
N THR A 71 20.76 -15.12 -7.24
CA THR A 71 22.10 -15.69 -7.25
C THR A 71 23.11 -14.54 -7.23
N LYS A 72 23.97 -14.48 -6.21
CA LYS A 72 25.22 -13.70 -6.28
C LYS A 72 25.93 -14.13 -7.56
N SER A 73 25.90 -13.31 -8.60
CA SER A 73 26.91 -13.40 -9.63
C SER A 73 28.18 -12.89 -8.97
N GLU A 74 29.06 -13.83 -8.64
CA GLU A 74 30.42 -13.56 -8.20
C GLU A 74 31.09 -12.56 -9.16
N THR A 75 31.64 -11.50 -8.57
CA THR A 75 32.80 -10.77 -9.09
C THR A 75 33.70 -10.48 -7.90
#